data_AF-A0A562PYW8-F1
#
_entry.id   AF-A0A562PYW8-F1
#
_cell.length_a   1.000
_cell.length_b   1.000
_cell.length_c   1.000
_cell.angle_alpha   90.00
_cell.angle_beta   90.00
_cell.angle_gamma   90.00
#
_symmetry.space_group_name_H-M   'P 1'
#
loop_
_entity.id
_entity.type
_entity.pdbx_description
1 polymer ?
#
loop_
_entity_poly.entity_id
_entity_poly.type
_entity_poly.pdbx_seq_one_letter_code
_entity_poly.pdbx_strand_id
1 'polypeptide(L)'
;MNEQRQIFLHGPLGRRQFREVLSTMLASLLINPDEIWLVSPWLSDFPLLDNRSGQWNSLEPKWGSRTVSFSELLGRAVTAGCTLRIATRDVDSSRYFVRGLENRLGDNPDFHYLISDTLHSKGFLTRSGFLKGSLNYTFSGTQRNDEHVTLTQDAQVISDAFLEFKNHYRFEADI
;
A
#
# COMPACT_ATOMS: atom_id res chain seq x y z
N MET A 1 -8.96 23.90 5.11
CA MET A 1 -9.58 22.97 6.07
C MET A 1 -8.54 21.89 6.34
N ASN A 2 -8.27 21.50 7.59
CA ASN A 2 -7.14 20.60 7.87
C ASN A 2 -7.51 19.17 7.40
N GLU A 3 -7.17 18.80 6.16
CA GLU A 3 -7.46 17.51 5.53
C GLU A 3 -6.48 16.42 6.02
N GLN A 4 -6.31 16.33 7.33
CA GLN A 4 -5.47 15.32 7.96
C GLN A 4 -6.28 14.58 9.02
N ARG A 5 -6.33 13.25 8.88
CA ARG A 5 -6.93 12.35 9.86
C ARG A 5 -5.85 11.44 10.43
N GLN A 6 -5.58 11.61 11.72
CA GLN A 6 -4.71 10.71 12.47
C GLN A 6 -5.50 9.48 12.92
N ILE A 7 -4.88 8.30 12.76
CA ILE A 7 -5.39 7.01 13.20
C ILE A 7 -4.32 6.40 14.09
N PHE A 8 -4.67 6.13 15.34
CA PHE A 8 -3.83 5.38 16.27
C PHE A 8 -4.21 3.91 16.19
N LEU A 9 -3.25 3.02 15.93
CA LEU A 9 -3.47 1.57 15.84
C LEU A 9 -3.40 0.89 17.22
N HIS A 10 -3.85 1.61 18.26
CA HIS A 10 -3.98 1.10 19.62
C HIS A 10 -5.31 0.33 19.73
N GLY A 11 -5.21 -0.99 19.71
CA GLY A 11 -6.35 -1.89 19.86
C GLY A 11 -7.24 -2.06 18.61
N PRO A 12 -8.36 -2.79 18.75
CA PRO A 12 -9.12 -3.32 17.60
C PRO A 12 -9.76 -2.25 16.70
N LEU A 13 -10.24 -1.15 17.27
CA LEU A 13 -10.95 -0.11 16.52
C LEU A 13 -10.01 0.65 15.57
N GLY A 14 -8.85 1.08 16.05
CA GLY A 14 -7.86 1.78 15.23
C GLY A 14 -7.32 0.91 14.10
N ARG A 15 -7.06 -0.38 14.38
CA ARG A 15 -6.63 -1.37 13.37
C ARG A 15 -7.71 -1.60 12.31
N ARG A 16 -8.98 -1.67 12.72
CA ARG A 16 -10.12 -1.76 11.80
C ARG A 16 -10.21 -0.51 10.93
N GLN A 17 -10.12 0.68 11.52
CA GLN A 17 -10.17 1.94 10.80
C GLN A 17 -9.03 2.03 9.76
N PHE A 18 -7.80 1.70 10.14
CA PHE A 18 -6.68 1.64 9.21
C PHE A 18 -6.97 0.69 8.02
N ARG A 19 -7.45 -0.53 8.31
CA ARG A 19 -7.78 -1.52 7.28
C ARG A 19 -8.88 -1.01 6.34
N GLU A 20 -9.95 -0.42 6.86
CA GLU A 20 -11.04 0.13 6.04
C GLU A 20 -10.53 1.24 5.11
N VAL A 21 -9.62 2.09 5.62
CA VAL A 21 -9.06 3.21 4.87
C VAL A 21 -8.15 2.73 3.75
N LEU A 22 -7.17 1.87 4.07
CA LEU A 22 -6.26 1.33 3.06
C LEU A 22 -7.01 0.45 2.04
N SER A 23 -8.02 -0.32 2.48
CA SER A 23 -8.87 -1.11 1.59
C SER A 23 -9.66 -0.21 0.63
N THR A 24 -10.23 0.89 1.12
CA THR A 24 -10.98 1.84 0.29
C THR A 24 -10.08 2.55 -0.71
N MET A 25 -8.87 2.96 -0.30
CA MET A 25 -7.89 3.56 -1.21
C MET A 25 -7.54 2.58 -2.34
N LEU A 26 -7.21 1.33 -2.03
CA LEU A 26 -6.90 0.31 -3.03
C LEU A 26 -8.10 -0.08 -3.90
N ALA A 27 -9.30 -0.16 -3.32
CA ALA A 27 -10.51 -0.43 -4.08
C ALA A 27 -10.83 0.70 -5.06
N SER A 28 -10.59 1.97 -4.69
CA SER A 28 -10.79 3.11 -5.59
C SER A 28 -9.89 3.05 -6.82
N LEU A 29 -8.68 2.51 -6.68
CA LEU A 29 -7.72 2.33 -7.77
C LEU A 29 -8.14 1.26 -8.79
N LEU A 30 -9.09 0.37 -8.43
CA LEU A 30 -9.70 -0.56 -9.40
C LEU A 30 -10.71 0.14 -10.32
N ILE A 31 -11.23 1.30 -9.90
CA ILE A 31 -12.20 2.10 -10.67
C ILE A 31 -11.47 3.18 -11.47
N ASN A 32 -10.51 3.86 -10.85
CA ASN A 32 -9.68 4.89 -11.46
C ASN A 32 -8.19 4.58 -11.19
N PRO A 33 -7.56 3.76 -12.05
CA PRO A 33 -6.16 3.36 -11.90
C PRO A 33 -5.21 4.55 -11.88
N ASP A 34 -4.15 4.46 -11.06
CA ASP A 34 -3.16 5.52 -10.90
C ASP A 34 -1.82 4.97 -10.36
N GLU A 35 -0.85 5.85 -10.16
CA GLU A 35 0.44 5.55 -9.58
C GLU A 35 0.33 5.26 -8.07
N ILE A 36 0.90 4.13 -7.65
CA ILE A 36 0.97 3.66 -6.26
C ILE A 36 2.43 3.63 -5.82
N TRP A 37 2.73 4.35 -4.75
CA TRP A 37 4.02 4.28 -4.08
C TRP A 37 3.88 3.60 -2.73
N LEU A 38 4.58 2.48 -2.56
CA LEU A 38 4.70 1.77 -1.30
C LEU A 38 6.16 1.85 -0.81
N VAL A 39 6.39 2.72 0.17
CA VAL A 39 7.71 2.95 0.76
C VAL A 39 7.68 2.41 2.17
N SER A 40 8.43 1.36 2.48
CA SER A 40 8.47 0.79 3.84
C SER A 40 9.74 -0.04 4.05
N PRO A 41 10.51 0.18 5.14
CA PRO A 41 11.72 -0.59 5.41
C PRO A 41 11.46 -2.08 5.60
N TRP A 42 10.30 -2.43 6.17
CA TRP A 42 9.86 -3.82 6.29
C TRP A 42 8.50 -4.00 5.61
N LEU A 43 8.38 -5.07 4.82
CA LEU A 43 7.16 -5.50 4.18
C LEU A 43 6.84 -6.95 4.57
N SER A 44 5.56 -7.24 4.79
CA SER A 44 5.02 -8.59 4.81
C SER A 44 3.54 -8.55 4.52
N ASP A 45 2.99 -9.65 3.98
CA ASP A 45 1.58 -9.69 3.63
C ASP A 45 0.70 -9.76 4.89
N PHE A 46 -0.52 -9.25 4.80
CA PHE A 46 -1.50 -9.29 5.88
C PHE A 46 -2.94 -9.27 5.34
N PRO A 47 -3.92 -9.77 6.11
CA PRO A 47 -5.33 -9.69 5.71
C PRO A 47 -5.80 -8.24 5.76
N LEU A 48 -6.30 -7.71 4.63
CA LEU A 48 -6.66 -6.30 4.51
C LEU A 48 -8.17 -6.12 4.34
N LEU A 49 -8.74 -6.58 3.22
CA LEU A 49 -10.14 -6.35 2.86
C LEU A 49 -11.00 -7.56 3.23
N ASP A 50 -12.07 -7.33 4.00
CA ASP A 50 -13.01 -8.38 4.39
C ASP A 50 -14.15 -8.48 3.37
N ASN A 51 -14.12 -9.51 2.52
CA ASN A 51 -15.17 -9.80 1.55
C ASN A 51 -15.99 -11.04 1.91
N ARG A 52 -16.01 -11.48 3.18
CA ARG A 52 -16.69 -12.73 3.57
C ARG A 52 -18.18 -12.74 3.30
N SER A 53 -18.83 -11.57 3.30
CA SER A 53 -20.23 -11.43 2.92
C SER A 53 -20.45 -11.02 1.46
N GLY A 54 -19.39 -10.99 0.63
CA GLY A 54 -19.48 -10.70 -0.80
C GLY A 54 -19.75 -9.23 -1.15
N GLN A 55 -19.57 -8.30 -0.20
CA GLN A 55 -19.89 -6.87 -0.38
C GLN A 55 -19.10 -6.21 -1.52
N TRP A 56 -17.93 -6.75 -1.82
CA TRP A 56 -17.02 -6.25 -2.85
C TRP A 56 -17.09 -7.05 -4.16
N ASN A 57 -17.99 -8.04 -4.26
CA ASN A 57 -18.12 -8.85 -5.48
C ASN A 57 -18.54 -8.02 -6.69
N SER A 58 -19.24 -6.90 -6.49
CA SER A 58 -19.58 -5.97 -7.57
C SER A 58 -18.36 -5.26 -8.17
N LEU A 59 -17.26 -5.17 -7.40
CA LEU A 59 -16.01 -4.59 -7.84
C LEU A 59 -15.05 -5.65 -8.40
N GLU A 60 -14.91 -6.78 -7.71
CA GLU A 60 -14.09 -7.91 -8.14
C GLU A 60 -14.73 -9.24 -7.70
N PRO A 61 -15.48 -9.92 -8.59
CA PRO A 61 -16.13 -11.18 -8.27
C PRO A 61 -15.16 -12.31 -7.88
N LYS A 62 -13.90 -12.27 -8.37
CA LYS A 62 -12.92 -13.34 -8.13
C LYS A 62 -12.43 -13.41 -6.68
N TRP A 63 -12.65 -12.37 -5.88
CA TRP A 63 -12.31 -12.43 -4.46
C TRP A 63 -13.15 -13.47 -3.73
N GLY A 64 -14.42 -13.63 -4.09
CA GLY A 64 -15.33 -14.56 -3.43
C GLY A 64 -15.50 -14.26 -1.93
N SER A 65 -16.09 -15.21 -1.20
CA SER A 65 -16.47 -15.03 0.21
C SER A 65 -15.32 -15.25 1.19
N ARG A 66 -14.26 -14.42 1.13
CA ARG A 66 -13.09 -14.51 2.03
C ARG A 66 -12.47 -13.14 2.34
N THR A 67 -11.46 -13.15 3.20
CA THR A 67 -10.57 -11.99 3.36
C THR A 67 -9.53 -11.98 2.24
N VAL A 68 -9.29 -10.80 1.68
CA VAL A 68 -8.31 -10.53 0.61
C VAL A 68 -7.06 -9.93 1.25
N SER A 69 -5.88 -10.42 0.85
CA SER A 69 -4.61 -9.96 1.41
C SER A 69 -4.14 -8.65 0.76
N PHE A 70 -3.23 -7.95 1.43
CA PHE A 70 -2.65 -6.71 0.93
C PHE A 70 -1.91 -6.91 -0.40
N SER A 71 -1.09 -7.95 -0.50
CA SER A 71 -0.38 -8.27 -1.75
C SER A 71 -1.36 -8.58 -2.89
N GLU A 72 -2.50 -9.21 -2.58
CA GLU A 72 -3.50 -9.54 -3.58
C GLU A 72 -4.18 -8.29 -4.12
N LEU A 73 -4.56 -7.36 -3.24
CA LEU A 73 -5.12 -6.08 -3.66
C LEU A 73 -4.16 -5.25 -4.51
N LEU A 74 -2.87 -5.20 -4.13
CA LEU A 74 -1.84 -4.56 -4.95
C LEU A 74 -1.73 -5.20 -6.32
N GLY A 75 -1.67 -6.54 -6.39
CA GLY A 75 -1.60 -7.25 -7.65
C GLY A 75 -2.84 -7.03 -8.53
N ARG A 76 -4.04 -6.96 -7.93
CA ARG A 76 -5.26 -6.60 -8.66
C ARG A 76 -5.24 -5.16 -9.16
N ALA A 77 -4.73 -4.21 -8.37
CA ALA A 77 -4.59 -2.82 -8.79
C ALA A 77 -3.63 -2.68 -9.99
N VAL A 78 -2.49 -3.38 -9.97
CA VAL A 78 -1.57 -3.43 -11.12
C VAL A 78 -2.24 -4.05 -12.35
N THR A 79 -2.96 -5.16 -12.17
CA THR A 79 -3.72 -5.78 -13.27
C THR A 79 -4.83 -4.88 -13.81
N ALA A 80 -5.34 -3.95 -13.01
CA ALA A 80 -6.33 -2.95 -13.41
C ALA A 80 -5.71 -1.73 -14.12
N GLY A 81 -4.38 -1.64 -14.21
CA GLY A 81 -3.67 -0.55 -14.90
C GLY A 81 -2.96 0.44 -13.97
N CYS A 82 -2.76 0.11 -12.70
CA CYS A 82 -1.96 0.95 -11.80
C CYS A 82 -0.46 0.66 -11.95
N THR A 83 0.35 1.71 -11.93
CA THR A 83 1.81 1.57 -11.80
C THR A 83 2.19 1.46 -10.32
N LEU A 84 2.71 0.32 -9.89
CA LEU A 84 3.14 0.05 -8.52
C LEU A 84 4.66 0.17 -8.40
N ARG A 85 5.09 1.11 -7.55
CA ARG A 85 6.49 1.36 -7.20
C ARG A 85 6.73 1.04 -5.73
N ILE A 86 7.61 0.08 -5.46
CA ILE A 86 7.95 -0.37 -4.10
C ILE A 86 9.37 0.01 -3.75
N ALA A 87 9.58 0.74 -2.65
CA ALA A 87 10.89 0.92 -2.03
C ALA A 87 10.94 0.19 -0.70
N THR A 88 11.89 -0.75 -0.54
CA THR A 88 12.05 -1.53 0.69
C THR A 88 13.52 -1.86 1.01
N ARG A 89 13.80 -2.49 2.16
CA ARG A 89 15.14 -2.97 2.53
C ARG A 89 15.34 -4.43 2.14
N ASP A 90 16.61 -4.84 2.05
CA ASP A 90 17.00 -6.22 1.79
C ASP A 90 16.87 -7.14 3.02
N VAL A 91 15.63 -7.42 3.42
CA VAL A 91 15.30 -8.32 4.53
C VAL A 91 14.37 -9.43 4.07
N ASP A 92 14.44 -10.59 4.72
CA ASP A 92 13.71 -11.81 4.29
C ASP A 92 12.23 -11.55 4.04
N SER A 93 11.54 -10.91 4.99
CA SER A 93 10.11 -10.65 4.87
C SER A 93 9.77 -9.81 3.64
N SER A 94 10.57 -8.78 3.34
CA SER A 94 10.37 -7.91 2.19
C SER A 94 10.70 -8.62 0.89
N ARG A 95 11.77 -9.44 0.86
CA ARG A 95 12.09 -10.31 -0.28
C ARG A 95 10.95 -11.28 -0.59
N TYR A 96 10.38 -11.93 0.42
CA TYR A 96 9.22 -12.83 0.24
C TYR A 96 7.99 -12.09 -0.27
N PHE A 97 7.72 -10.88 0.24
CA PHE A 97 6.60 -10.06 -0.20
C PHE A 97 6.75 -9.64 -1.67
N VAL A 98 7.91 -9.12 -2.06
CA VAL A 98 8.22 -8.72 -3.44
C VAL A 98 8.15 -9.92 -4.38
N ARG A 99 8.81 -11.04 -4.05
CA ARG A 99 8.73 -12.28 -4.84
C ARG A 99 7.31 -12.80 -5.00
N GLY A 100 6.46 -12.65 -3.98
CA GLY A 100 5.04 -12.98 -4.07
C GLY A 100 4.29 -12.14 -5.10
N LEU A 101 4.64 -10.86 -5.24
CA LEU A 101 4.11 -9.98 -6.29
C LEU A 101 4.68 -10.30 -7.66
N GLU A 102 6.00 -10.53 -7.78
CA GLU A 102 6.65 -10.97 -9.02
C GLU A 102 5.98 -12.23 -9.57
N ASN A 103 5.84 -13.28 -8.74
CA ASN A 103 5.19 -14.52 -9.15
C ASN A 103 3.74 -14.33 -9.59
N ARG A 104 3.03 -13.34 -9.03
CA ARG A 104 1.63 -13.04 -9.36
C ARG A 104 1.51 -12.21 -10.63
N LEU A 105 2.43 -11.28 -10.85
CA LEU A 105 2.35 -10.27 -11.91
C LEU A 105 3.16 -10.67 -13.16
N GLY A 106 4.13 -11.57 -13.03
CA GLY A 106 5.08 -11.91 -14.09
C GLY A 106 5.86 -10.67 -14.52
N ASP A 107 6.09 -10.54 -15.82
CA ASP A 107 6.83 -9.43 -16.43
C ASP A 107 5.94 -8.19 -16.66
N ASN A 108 5.01 -7.91 -15.74
CA ASN A 108 4.12 -6.77 -15.88
C ASN A 108 4.94 -5.46 -15.85
N PRO A 109 4.88 -4.62 -16.90
CA PRO A 109 5.74 -3.44 -17.02
C PRO A 109 5.39 -2.34 -16.01
N ASP A 110 4.22 -2.41 -15.37
CA ASP A 110 3.75 -1.46 -14.37
C ASP A 110 4.16 -1.84 -12.94
N PHE A 111 4.92 -2.92 -12.76
CA PHE A 111 5.43 -3.33 -11.46
C PHE A 111 6.94 -3.05 -11.34
N HIS A 112 7.30 -2.20 -10.38
CA HIS A 112 8.68 -1.85 -10.10
C HIS A 112 8.97 -1.96 -8.61
N TYR A 113 10.15 -2.47 -8.27
CA TYR A 113 10.65 -2.43 -6.90
C TYR A 113 12.12 -2.01 -6.87
N LEU A 114 12.54 -1.43 -5.76
CA LEU A 114 13.93 -1.14 -5.46
C LEU A 114 14.25 -1.57 -4.03
N ILE A 115 15.51 -1.97 -3.86
CA ILE A 115 16.08 -2.30 -2.57
C ILE A 115 17.03 -1.17 -2.16
N SER A 116 16.82 -0.61 -0.97
CA SER A 116 17.62 0.50 -0.45
C SER A 116 17.93 0.30 1.03
N ASP A 117 19.22 0.25 1.37
CA ASP A 117 19.68 0.04 2.75
C ASP A 117 19.45 1.26 3.66
N THR A 118 19.40 2.47 3.08
CA THR A 118 19.18 3.73 3.80
C THR A 118 17.70 4.07 3.97
N LEU A 119 16.79 3.16 3.64
CA LEU A 119 15.35 3.41 3.68
C LEU A 119 14.83 3.48 5.13
N HIS A 120 14.36 4.65 5.58
CA HIS A 120 13.71 4.80 6.89
C HIS A 120 12.26 5.31 6.81
N SER A 121 11.89 5.90 5.67
CA SER A 121 10.56 6.45 5.39
C SER A 121 9.50 5.37 5.26
N LYS A 122 8.26 5.71 5.67
CA LYS A 122 7.11 4.81 5.61
C LYS A 122 5.92 5.55 5.04
N GLY A 123 5.36 5.03 3.97
CA GLY A 123 4.29 5.70 3.26
C GLY A 123 3.60 4.83 2.22
N PHE A 124 2.29 4.99 2.13
CA PHE A 124 1.49 4.55 1.00
C PHE A 124 0.86 5.77 0.34
N LEU A 125 1.36 6.11 -0.84
CA LEU A 125 1.03 7.33 -1.55
C LEU A 125 0.35 7.00 -2.88
N THR A 126 -0.73 7.71 -3.15
CA THR A 126 -1.54 7.68 -4.37
C THR A 126 -2.02 9.10 -4.65
N ARG A 127 -2.58 9.40 -5.82
CA ARG A 127 -3.17 10.73 -6.04
C ARG A 127 -4.38 11.04 -5.18
N SER A 128 -5.10 10.03 -4.70
CA SER A 128 -6.30 10.21 -3.88
C SER A 128 -6.02 10.34 -2.38
N GLY A 129 -4.78 10.06 -1.96
CA GLY A 129 -4.38 10.17 -0.56
C GLY A 129 -2.97 9.68 -0.27
N PHE A 130 -2.44 10.17 0.84
CA PHE A 130 -1.16 9.76 1.41
C PHE A 130 -1.34 9.28 2.85
N LEU A 131 -1.00 8.02 3.09
CA LEU A 131 -0.85 7.45 4.43
C LEU A 131 0.62 7.51 4.84
N LYS A 132 0.94 8.26 5.89
CA LYS A 132 2.30 8.38 6.44
C LYS A 132 2.31 8.20 7.96
N GLY A 133 3.39 7.67 8.51
CA GLY A 133 3.51 7.50 9.97
C GLY A 133 4.62 6.55 10.39
N SER A 134 4.49 5.99 11.60
CA SER A 134 5.45 5.02 12.14
C SER A 134 5.27 3.61 11.59
N LEU A 135 4.09 3.32 11.02
CA LEU A 135 3.65 2.01 10.59
C LEU A 135 4.51 1.42 9.47
N ASN A 136 5.16 0.28 9.73
CA ASN A 136 5.63 -0.61 8.68
C ASN A 136 4.47 -1.42 8.11
N TYR A 137 4.42 -1.59 6.78
CA TYR A 137 3.40 -2.40 6.10
C TYR A 137 3.69 -3.90 6.24
N THR A 138 3.55 -4.38 7.47
CA THR A 138 3.79 -5.76 7.90
C THR A 138 2.60 -6.28 8.70
N PHE A 139 2.47 -7.59 8.82
CA PHE A 139 1.49 -8.19 9.73
C PHE A 139 1.63 -7.65 11.17
N SER A 140 2.85 -7.58 11.71
CA SER A 140 3.08 -7.08 13.08
C SER A 140 2.77 -5.59 13.22
N GLY A 141 3.16 -4.76 12.25
CA GLY A 141 2.84 -3.33 12.26
C GLY A 141 1.33 -3.10 12.25
N THR A 142 0.58 -3.88 11.48
CA THR A 142 -0.87 -3.71 11.34
C THR A 142 -1.71 -4.38 12.44
N GLN A 143 -1.15 -5.35 13.17
CA GLN A 143 -1.91 -6.18 14.13
C GLN A 143 -1.36 -6.21 15.56
N ARG A 144 -0.12 -5.82 15.81
CA ARG A 144 0.54 -6.01 17.11
C ARG A 144 1.12 -4.72 17.68
N ASN A 145 1.80 -3.94 16.85
CA ASN A 145 2.53 -2.77 17.29
C ASN A 145 1.60 -1.58 17.57
N ASP A 146 2.03 -0.73 18.51
CA ASP A 146 1.43 0.56 18.76
C ASP A 146 1.96 1.57 17.73
N GLU A 147 1.26 1.63 16.60
CA GLU A 147 1.61 2.47 15.46
C GLU A 147 0.62 3.63 15.33
N HIS A 148 1.02 4.66 14.61
CA HIS A 148 0.09 5.68 14.14
C HIS A 148 0.30 5.93 12.65
N VAL A 149 -0.79 6.29 11.98
CA VAL A 149 -0.77 6.77 10.61
C VAL A 149 -1.61 8.03 10.49
N THR A 150 -1.20 8.91 9.60
CA THR A 150 -1.96 10.08 9.20
C THR A 150 -2.37 9.88 7.75
N LEU A 151 -3.67 9.91 7.49
CA LEU A 151 -4.19 10.10 6.13
C LEU A 151 -4.23 11.59 5.85
N THR A 152 -3.68 12.00 4.72
CA THR A 152 -3.94 13.32 4.13
C THR A 152 -4.45 13.18 2.71
N GLN A 153 -5.39 14.05 2.34
CA GLN A 153 -5.92 14.18 0.98
C GLN A 153 -5.61 15.54 0.36
N ASP A 154 -4.77 16.33 1.04
CA ASP A 154 -4.34 17.63 0.59
C ASP A 154 -3.48 17.48 -0.68
N ALA A 155 -3.94 18.07 -1.78
CA ALA A 155 -3.32 17.93 -3.09
C ALA A 155 -1.88 18.48 -3.12
N GLN A 156 -1.58 19.53 -2.36
CA GLN A 156 -0.22 20.08 -2.29
C GLN A 156 0.71 19.11 -1.57
N VAL A 157 0.28 18.59 -0.41
CA VAL A 157 1.07 17.61 0.35
C VAL A 157 1.32 16.33 -0.45
N ILE A 158 0.31 15.87 -1.20
CA ILE A 158 0.44 14.71 -2.09
C ILE A 158 1.43 14.99 -3.21
N SER A 159 1.32 16.13 -3.88
CA SER A 159 2.23 16.54 -4.96
C SER A 159 3.68 16.62 -4.49
N ASP A 160 3.90 17.26 -3.34
CA ASP A 160 5.24 17.39 -2.74
C ASP A 160 5.80 16.02 -2.36
N ALA A 161 4.97 15.11 -1.83
CA ALA A 161 5.39 13.74 -1.52
C ALA A 161 5.76 12.93 -2.77
N PHE A 162 5.03 13.09 -3.88
CA PHE A 162 5.39 12.46 -5.15
C PHE A 162 6.73 12.97 -5.67
N LEU A 163 6.98 14.28 -5.61
CA LEU A 163 8.26 14.87 -6.02
C LEU A 163 9.40 14.35 -5.15
N GLU A 164 9.23 14.33 -3.84
CA GLU A 164 10.22 13.81 -2.89
C GLU A 164 10.53 12.34 -3.18
N PHE A 165 9.49 11.51 -3.34
CA PHE A 165 9.67 10.08 -3.62
C PHE A 165 10.37 9.87 -4.96
N LYS A 166 9.95 10.55 -6.04
CA LYS A 166 10.60 10.45 -7.36
C LYS A 166 12.05 10.92 -7.34
N ASN A 167 12.37 11.92 -6.51
CA ASN A 167 13.74 12.40 -6.38
C ASN A 167 14.63 11.43 -5.60
N HIS A 168 14.11 10.86 -4.52
CA HIS A 168 14.88 10.03 -3.61
C HIS A 168 14.98 8.56 -4.05
N TYR A 169 13.96 8.06 -4.76
CA TYR A 169 13.82 6.67 -5.16
C TYR A 169 13.78 6.57 -6.69
N ARG A 170 14.92 6.21 -7.28
CA ARG A 170 15.05 6.01 -8.72
C ARG A 170 14.91 4.53 -9.05
N PHE A 171 13.92 4.19 -9.86
CA PHE A 171 13.72 2.84 -10.38
C PHE A 171 14.43 2.69 -11.72
N GLU A 172 14.77 1.47 -12.12
CA GLU A 172 15.41 1.23 -13.43
C GLU A 172 14.55 1.74 -14.60
N ALA A 173 13.22 1.72 -14.46
CA ALA A 173 12.29 2.28 -15.46
C ALA A 173 12.33 3.81 -15.59
N ASP A 174 13.00 4.52 -14.68
CA ASP A 174 13.16 5.98 -14.72
C ASP A 174 14.48 6.42 -15.40
N ILE A 175 15.28 5.47 -15.90
CA ILE A 175 16.62 5.69 -16.52
C ILE A 175 16.53 5.59 -18.05
#